data_AF-A0A0M4GFU0-F1
#
_entry.id   AF-A0A0M4GFU0-F1
#
_cell.length_a   1.000
_cell.length_b   1.000
_cell.length_c   1.000
_cell.angle_alpha   90.00
_cell.angle_beta   90.00
_cell.angle_gamma   90.00
#
_symmetry.space_group_name_H-M   'P 1'
#
loop_
_entity.id
_entity.type
_entity.pdbx_description
1 polymer ?
#
loop_
_entity_poly.entity_id
_entity_poly.type
_entity_poly.pdbx_seq_one_letter_code
_entity_poly.pdbx_strand_id
1 'polypeptide(L)'
;MPKKPVTNESALYLMNEVNKFLDSKITEHEFVEKHDKRGKVVTWPESVWLYLNNRQLFSKLLYKLSATNRRMALFQSMRFTQDELMKLLECGKSTITDLLHPSTRRIGVETLALFGIIHRVPFSWVKKDQVINKWDSHNFDHLDDRNQNNKNDVDRFKEKIIFTSERRIQGDVVNIQGNLLYLRIENRSNIVIVDLVNPNTRNEQSLLSIFEQNDYQWVSFLYPSVVPYYYFKIFVGYNDEDIKDSLIKNEFPFVNPIYKIQYNK
;
A
#
# COMPACT_ATOMS: atom_id res chain seq x y z
N MET A 1 14.26 12.91 -7.49
CA MET A 1 13.94 13.93 -8.52
C MET A 1 12.46 14.26 -8.48
N PRO A 2 12.05 15.52 -8.28
CA PRO A 2 10.66 15.91 -8.42
C PRO A 2 10.29 15.88 -9.91
N LYS A 3 9.39 14.96 -10.31
CA LYS A 3 8.85 14.92 -11.68
C LYS A 3 7.90 16.12 -11.86
N LYS A 4 8.03 16.82 -12.99
CA LYS A 4 7.19 17.98 -13.36
C LYS A 4 5.70 17.68 -13.12
N PRO A 5 4.92 18.65 -12.59
CA PRO A 5 3.48 18.47 -12.44
C PRO A 5 2.83 18.18 -13.79
N VAL A 6 1.85 17.28 -13.79
CA VAL A 6 1.03 16.97 -14.96
C VAL A 6 0.23 18.23 -15.31
N THR A 7 0.31 18.71 -16.55
CA THR A 7 -0.48 19.87 -16.99
C THR A 7 -1.97 19.54 -17.00
N ASN A 8 -2.84 20.54 -16.85
CA ASN A 8 -4.30 20.34 -16.87
C ASN A 8 -4.79 19.64 -18.14
N GLU A 9 -4.19 19.94 -19.30
CA GLU A 9 -4.50 19.26 -20.57
C GLU A 9 -4.09 17.79 -20.58
N SER A 10 -2.94 17.46 -19.97
CA SER A 10 -2.50 16.08 -19.83
C SER A 10 -3.42 15.30 -18.87
N ALA A 11 -3.87 15.92 -17.78
CA ALA A 11 -4.81 15.30 -16.85
C ALA A 11 -6.17 14.99 -17.52
N LEU A 12 -6.70 15.94 -18.31
CA LEU A 12 -7.97 15.77 -19.03
C LEU A 12 -7.88 14.62 -20.05
N TYR A 13 -6.78 14.53 -20.79
CA TYR A 13 -6.53 13.44 -21.72
C TYR A 13 -6.50 12.08 -21.01
N LEU A 14 -5.77 11.97 -19.89
CA LEU A 14 -5.69 10.73 -19.10
C LEU A 14 -7.05 10.31 -18.57
N MET A 15 -7.86 11.25 -18.08
CA MET A 15 -9.21 10.97 -17.61
C MET A 15 -10.15 10.50 -18.72
N ASN A 16 -10.04 11.06 -19.93
CA ASN A 16 -10.88 10.65 -21.05
C ASN A 16 -10.67 9.18 -21.41
N GLU A 17 -9.41 8.73 -21.48
CA GLU A 17 -9.09 7.34 -21.81
C GLU A 17 -9.52 6.37 -20.71
N VAL A 18 -9.32 6.74 -19.45
CA VAL A 18 -9.82 5.95 -18.32
C VAL A 18 -11.33 5.83 -18.36
N ASN A 19 -12.06 6.92 -18.63
CA ASN A 19 -13.51 6.89 -18.72
C ASN A 19 -14.00 6.05 -19.90
N LYS A 20 -13.36 6.12 -21.08
CA LYS A 20 -13.69 5.23 -22.20
C LYS A 20 -13.54 3.76 -21.80
N PHE A 21 -12.44 3.41 -21.12
CA PHE A 21 -12.24 2.06 -20.64
C PHE A 21 -13.30 1.67 -19.61
N LEU A 22 -13.57 2.51 -18.61
CA LEU A 22 -14.58 2.25 -17.58
C LEU A 22 -16.00 2.10 -18.14
N ASP A 23 -16.35 2.87 -19.17
CA ASP A 23 -17.62 2.83 -19.89
C ASP A 23 -17.72 1.66 -20.88
N SER A 24 -16.67 0.82 -20.99
CA SER A 24 -16.59 -0.29 -21.95
C SER A 24 -16.62 0.15 -23.42
N LYS A 25 -16.20 1.39 -23.71
CA LYS A 25 -16.06 1.91 -25.07
C LYS A 25 -14.78 1.43 -25.74
N ILE A 26 -13.80 1.00 -24.94
CA ILE A 26 -12.58 0.33 -25.36
C ILE A 26 -12.34 -0.88 -24.44
N THR A 27 -11.68 -1.90 -24.98
CA THR A 27 -11.27 -3.11 -24.27
C THR A 27 -10.06 -2.84 -23.37
N GLU A 28 -9.77 -3.76 -22.45
CA GLU A 28 -8.55 -3.68 -21.64
C GLU A 28 -7.29 -3.75 -22.49
N HIS A 29 -7.30 -4.57 -23.54
CA HIS A 29 -6.18 -4.68 -24.48
C HIS A 29 -5.89 -3.34 -25.15
N GLU A 30 -6.90 -2.68 -25.74
CA GLU A 30 -6.77 -1.35 -26.34
C GLU A 30 -6.31 -0.30 -25.30
N PHE A 31 -6.82 -0.39 -24.07
CA PHE A 31 -6.43 0.50 -22.98
C PHE A 31 -4.95 0.30 -22.57
N VAL A 32 -4.44 -0.93 -22.58
CA VAL A 32 -3.05 -1.24 -22.20
C VAL A 32 -2.07 -0.95 -23.33
N GLU A 33 -2.38 -1.35 -24.57
CA GLU A 33 -1.47 -1.25 -25.72
C GLU A 33 -1.05 0.19 -26.05
N LYS A 34 -1.89 1.18 -25.71
CA LYS A 34 -1.53 2.60 -25.88
C LYS A 34 -0.26 3.00 -25.10
N HIS A 35 0.10 2.23 -24.07
CA HIS A 35 1.32 2.41 -23.26
C HIS A 35 2.53 1.66 -23.81
N ASP A 36 2.33 0.68 -24.71
CA ASP A 36 3.39 -0.09 -25.34
C ASP A 36 3.98 0.65 -26.54
N LYS A 37 4.85 1.63 -26.26
CA LYS A 37 5.64 2.30 -27.29
C LYS A 37 7.02 1.64 -27.42
N ARG A 38 7.15 0.74 -28.41
CA ARG A 38 8.42 0.31 -29.05
C ARG A 38 9.61 0.18 -28.07
N GLY A 39 9.53 -0.77 -27.15
CA GLY A 39 10.66 -1.16 -26.30
C GLY A 39 11.04 -0.18 -25.18
N LYS A 40 10.21 0.83 -24.87
CA LYS A 40 10.40 1.69 -23.69
C LYS A 40 9.50 1.23 -22.55
N VAL A 41 9.94 1.49 -21.31
CA VAL A 41 9.22 1.15 -20.07
C VAL A 41 7.76 1.56 -20.18
N VAL A 42 6.87 0.58 -20.08
CA VAL A 42 5.41 0.77 -20.04
C VAL A 42 5.12 1.68 -18.85
N THR A 43 4.65 2.90 -19.10
CA THR A 43 4.26 3.83 -18.04
C THR A 43 2.80 4.21 -18.22
N TRP A 44 2.06 4.11 -17.13
CA TRP A 44 0.63 4.39 -16.94
C TRP A 44 0.54 5.65 -16.08
N PRO A 45 0.82 6.83 -16.64
CA PRO A 45 0.77 8.09 -15.91
C PRO A 45 -0.59 8.34 -15.25
N GLU A 46 -1.68 7.80 -15.78
CA GLU A 46 -3.00 7.80 -15.17
C GLU A 46 -3.00 7.11 -13.81
N SER A 47 -2.29 5.99 -13.62
CA SER A 47 -2.29 5.26 -12.35
C SER A 47 -1.71 6.12 -11.22
N VAL A 48 -0.62 6.84 -11.50
CA VAL A 48 -0.01 7.78 -10.56
C VAL A 48 -0.94 8.96 -10.30
N TRP A 49 -1.47 9.57 -11.37
CA TRP A 49 -2.31 10.75 -11.24
C TRP A 49 -3.60 10.45 -10.48
N LEU A 50 -4.29 9.36 -10.82
CA LEU A 50 -5.52 8.93 -10.16
C LEU A 50 -5.27 8.57 -8.70
N TYR A 51 -4.19 7.85 -8.39
CA TYR A 51 -3.85 7.52 -7.00
C TYR A 51 -3.65 8.78 -6.14
N LEU A 52 -3.05 9.84 -6.68
CA LEU A 52 -2.77 11.07 -5.93
C LEU A 52 -3.94 12.07 -5.91
N ASN A 53 -4.82 12.06 -6.93
CA ASN A 53 -5.82 13.11 -7.11
C ASN A 53 -7.28 12.61 -7.13
N ASN A 54 -7.53 11.35 -7.48
CA ASN A 54 -8.89 10.81 -7.61
C ASN A 54 -8.95 9.32 -7.24
N ARG A 55 -8.91 9.06 -5.93
CA ARG A 55 -8.88 7.69 -5.39
C ARG A 55 -10.10 6.86 -5.77
N GLN A 56 -11.27 7.48 -5.88
CA GLN A 56 -12.49 6.79 -6.29
C GLN A 56 -12.41 6.29 -7.74
N LEU A 57 -11.91 7.13 -8.64
CA LEU A 57 -11.71 6.73 -10.03
C LEU A 57 -10.58 5.70 -10.17
N PHE A 58 -9.52 5.81 -9.36
CA PHE A 58 -8.48 4.78 -9.28
C PHE A 58 -9.05 3.43 -8.84
N SER A 59 -9.91 3.42 -7.82
CA SER A 59 -10.62 2.23 -7.35
C SER A 59 -11.42 1.55 -8.47
N LYS A 60 -12.20 2.33 -9.23
CA LYS A 60 -12.98 1.83 -10.38
C LYS A 60 -12.08 1.24 -11.47
N LEU A 61 -10.96 1.90 -11.76
CA LEU A 61 -9.96 1.39 -12.71
C LEU A 61 -9.43 0.04 -12.25
N LEU A 62 -8.93 -0.05 -11.01
CA LEU A 62 -8.41 -1.29 -10.45
C LEU A 62 -9.44 -2.42 -10.48
N TYR A 63 -10.70 -2.13 -10.13
CA TYR A 63 -11.78 -3.12 -10.16
C TYR A 63 -11.98 -3.75 -11.55
N LYS A 64 -11.81 -2.96 -12.62
CA LYS A 64 -12.07 -3.40 -13.99
C LYS A 64 -10.90 -4.15 -14.65
N LEU A 65 -9.67 -3.85 -14.25
CA LEU A 65 -8.46 -4.47 -14.83
C LEU A 65 -8.36 -5.96 -14.46
N SER A 66 -7.76 -6.76 -15.33
CA SER A 66 -7.26 -8.11 -15.03
C SER A 66 -6.25 -8.11 -13.88
N ALA A 67 -5.97 -9.28 -13.28
CA ALA A 67 -5.07 -9.38 -12.14
C ALA A 67 -3.68 -8.79 -12.44
N THR A 68 -3.11 -9.13 -13.59
CA THR A 68 -1.78 -8.67 -14.01
C THR A 68 -1.73 -7.15 -14.20
N ASN A 69 -2.67 -6.58 -14.95
CA ASN A 69 -2.67 -5.15 -15.20
C ASN A 69 -3.04 -4.33 -13.95
N ARG A 70 -3.85 -4.90 -13.06
CA ARG A 70 -4.10 -4.33 -11.73
C ARG A 70 -2.82 -4.25 -10.90
N ARG A 71 -2.01 -5.32 -10.88
CA ARG A 71 -0.69 -5.30 -10.21
C ARG A 71 0.25 -4.27 -10.81
N MET A 72 0.27 -4.14 -12.14
CA MET A 72 1.04 -3.09 -12.81
C MET A 72 0.56 -1.68 -12.40
N ALA A 73 -0.74 -1.41 -12.41
CA ALA A 73 -1.29 -0.13 -12.01
C ALA A 73 -0.95 0.24 -10.55
N LEU A 74 -1.04 -0.72 -9.63
CA LEU A 74 -0.65 -0.57 -8.22
C LEU A 74 0.84 -0.28 -8.05
N PHE A 75 1.70 -1.05 -8.72
CA PHE A 75 3.15 -0.85 -8.68
C PHE A 75 3.52 0.57 -9.12
N GLN A 76 2.95 1.02 -10.23
CA GLN A 76 3.25 2.34 -10.77
C GLN A 76 2.70 3.47 -9.91
N SER A 77 1.51 3.30 -9.30
CA SER A 77 0.91 4.34 -8.46
C SER A 77 1.76 4.70 -7.24
N MET A 78 2.49 3.72 -6.68
CA MET A 78 3.41 3.93 -5.57
C MET A 78 4.77 4.50 -5.98
N ARG A 79 5.03 4.62 -7.29
CA ARG A 79 6.26 5.19 -7.89
C ARG A 79 7.54 4.45 -7.48
N PHE A 80 7.45 3.17 -7.15
CA PHE A 80 8.62 2.34 -6.92
C PHE A 80 9.38 2.07 -8.21
N THR A 81 10.69 1.92 -8.08
CA THR A 81 11.54 1.27 -9.07
C THR A 81 11.39 -0.25 -8.96
N GLN A 82 11.79 -0.97 -10.03
CA GLN A 82 11.82 -2.44 -9.97
C GLN A 82 12.79 -2.93 -8.89
N ASP A 83 13.92 -2.25 -8.71
CA ASP A 83 14.92 -2.59 -7.69
C ASP A 83 14.38 -2.42 -6.26
N GLU A 84 13.64 -1.33 -6.00
CA GLU A 84 12.94 -1.15 -4.73
C GLU A 84 11.91 -2.25 -4.50
N LEU A 85 11.13 -2.61 -5.53
CA LEU A 85 10.13 -3.68 -5.38
C LEU A 85 10.80 -5.05 -5.16
N MET A 86 11.91 -5.35 -5.82
CA MET A 86 12.70 -6.57 -5.58
C MET A 86 13.15 -6.65 -4.12
N LYS A 87 13.67 -5.55 -3.57
CA LYS A 87 14.09 -5.48 -2.17
C LYS A 87 12.91 -5.64 -1.21
N LEU A 88 11.80 -4.95 -1.46
CA LEU A 88 10.60 -5.02 -0.61
C LEU A 88 9.94 -6.39 -0.61
N LEU A 89 9.98 -7.11 -1.74
CA LEU A 89 9.41 -8.46 -1.86
C LEU A 89 10.43 -9.57 -1.60
N GLU A 90 11.69 -9.21 -1.35
CA GLU A 90 12.81 -10.15 -1.17
C GLU A 90 12.89 -11.22 -2.27
N CYS A 91 12.66 -10.81 -3.53
CA CYS A 91 12.59 -11.74 -4.66
C CYS A 91 13.42 -11.27 -5.86
N GLY A 92 13.74 -12.22 -6.74
CA GLY A 92 14.56 -11.97 -7.92
C GLY A 92 13.80 -11.27 -9.06
N LYS A 93 14.56 -10.69 -9.98
CA LYS A 93 14.05 -9.97 -11.16
C LYS A 93 13.05 -10.78 -11.98
N SER A 94 13.26 -12.08 -12.14
CA SER A 94 12.34 -12.96 -12.87
C SER A 94 10.94 -13.00 -12.25
N THR A 95 10.86 -13.04 -10.91
CA THR A 95 9.60 -13.04 -10.17
C THR A 95 8.89 -11.70 -10.31
N ILE A 96 9.62 -10.58 -10.25
CA ILE A 96 9.06 -9.26 -10.52
C ILE A 96 8.52 -9.14 -11.94
N THR A 97 9.23 -9.66 -12.94
CA THR A 97 8.75 -9.67 -14.32
C THR A 97 7.44 -10.47 -14.43
N ASP A 98 7.38 -11.68 -13.85
CA ASP A 98 6.15 -12.49 -13.85
C ASP A 98 5.00 -11.84 -13.09
N LEU A 99 5.32 -11.09 -12.03
CA LEU A 99 4.34 -10.37 -11.23
C LEU A 99 3.67 -9.24 -12.02
N LEU A 100 4.45 -8.50 -12.81
CA LEU A 100 4.01 -7.29 -13.48
C LEU A 100 3.61 -7.50 -14.95
N HIS A 101 3.98 -8.62 -15.57
CA HIS A 101 3.66 -8.92 -16.97
C HIS A 101 2.86 -10.22 -17.11
N PRO A 102 2.11 -10.39 -18.21
CA PRO A 102 1.45 -11.66 -18.49
C PRO A 102 2.47 -12.80 -18.50
N SER A 103 2.28 -13.77 -17.61
CA SER A 103 3.16 -14.92 -17.46
C SER A 103 2.35 -16.17 -17.19
N THR A 104 2.81 -17.31 -17.70
CA THR A 104 2.24 -18.63 -17.41
C THR A 104 2.79 -19.21 -16.12
N ARG A 105 3.86 -18.62 -15.55
CA ARG A 105 4.47 -19.07 -14.30
C ARG A 105 3.59 -18.69 -13.11
N ARG A 106 3.51 -19.60 -12.15
CA ARG A 106 2.78 -19.35 -10.89
C ARG A 106 3.65 -18.49 -9.98
N ILE A 107 3.11 -17.36 -9.55
CA ILE A 107 3.72 -16.51 -8.51
C ILE A 107 3.37 -17.12 -7.14
N GLY A 108 4.35 -17.12 -6.23
CA GLY A 108 4.17 -17.57 -4.85
C GLY A 108 3.04 -16.82 -4.14
N VAL A 109 2.33 -17.51 -3.25
CA VAL A 109 1.17 -16.96 -2.54
C VAL A 109 1.63 -15.88 -1.55
N GLU A 110 2.76 -16.11 -0.91
CA GLU A 110 3.45 -15.24 0.04
C GLU A 110 3.88 -13.94 -0.67
N THR A 111 4.46 -14.04 -1.87
CA THR A 111 4.86 -12.88 -2.69
C THR A 111 3.64 -12.03 -3.07
N LEU A 112 2.54 -12.66 -3.50
CA LEU A 112 1.30 -11.94 -3.80
C LEU A 112 0.72 -11.28 -2.55
N ALA A 113 0.71 -11.98 -1.42
CA ALA A 113 0.20 -11.45 -0.16
C ALA A 113 1.00 -10.22 0.31
N LEU A 114 2.33 -10.30 0.28
CA LEU A 114 3.20 -9.18 0.62
C LEU A 114 3.03 -8.02 -0.37
N PHE A 115 2.88 -8.31 -1.67
CA PHE A 115 2.55 -7.29 -2.66
C PHE A 115 1.23 -6.58 -2.33
N GLY A 116 0.20 -7.33 -1.91
CA GLY A 116 -1.08 -6.79 -1.44
C GLY A 116 -0.93 -5.90 -0.21
N ILE A 117 -0.12 -6.30 0.76
CA ILE A 117 0.21 -5.50 1.96
C ILE A 117 0.92 -4.20 1.58
N ILE A 118 1.97 -4.28 0.75
CA ILE A 118 2.72 -3.11 0.28
C ILE A 118 1.78 -2.07 -0.34
N HIS A 119 0.83 -2.52 -1.17
CA HIS A 119 -0.07 -1.68 -1.94
C HIS A 119 -1.42 -1.40 -1.27
N ARG A 120 -1.65 -1.89 -0.04
CA ARG A 120 -2.89 -1.70 0.74
C ARG A 120 -4.15 -2.17 -0.02
N VAL A 121 -4.10 -3.38 -0.57
CA VAL A 121 -5.23 -4.03 -1.25
C VAL A 121 -5.46 -5.45 -0.72
N PRO A 122 -6.70 -5.99 -0.78
CA PRO A 122 -6.98 -7.37 -0.38
C PRO A 122 -6.25 -8.39 -1.26
N PHE A 123 -6.09 -9.60 -0.74
CA PHE A 123 -5.39 -10.68 -1.47
C PHE A 123 -6.10 -11.03 -2.80
N SER A 124 -7.43 -10.99 -2.79
CA SER A 124 -8.22 -11.22 -4.02
C SER A 124 -7.88 -10.22 -5.13
N TRP A 125 -7.54 -8.98 -4.78
CA TRP A 125 -7.21 -7.94 -5.75
C TRP A 125 -5.87 -8.18 -6.44
N VAL A 126 -4.93 -8.87 -5.81
CA VAL A 126 -3.63 -9.17 -6.46
C VAL A 126 -3.65 -10.50 -7.21
N LYS A 127 -4.59 -11.40 -6.88
CA LYS A 127 -4.60 -12.78 -7.38
C LYS A 127 -5.66 -13.06 -8.45
N LYS A 128 -6.88 -12.53 -8.31
CA LYS A 128 -8.02 -12.90 -9.14
C LYS A 128 -8.27 -11.88 -10.24
N ASP A 129 -8.68 -12.33 -11.42
CA ASP A 129 -9.10 -11.41 -12.50
C ASP A 129 -10.38 -10.67 -12.12
N GLN A 130 -11.35 -11.38 -11.57
CA GLN A 130 -12.58 -10.77 -11.04
C GLN A 130 -12.47 -10.59 -9.53
N VAL A 131 -12.79 -9.37 -9.07
CA VAL A 131 -12.71 -8.97 -7.67
C VAL A 131 -14.06 -8.48 -7.17
N ILE A 132 -14.20 -8.43 -5.85
CA ILE A 132 -15.35 -7.83 -5.17
C ILE A 132 -14.90 -6.60 -4.39
N ASN A 133 -15.80 -5.63 -4.22
CA ASN A 133 -15.58 -4.43 -3.42
C ASN A 133 -15.75 -4.72 -1.92
N LYS A 134 -14.98 -5.67 -1.41
CA LYS A 134 -14.97 -6.06 0.00
C LYS A 134 -13.52 -6.17 0.47
N TRP A 135 -13.25 -5.59 1.63
CA TRP A 135 -11.96 -5.76 2.30
C TRP A 135 -11.91 -7.09 3.06
N ASP A 136 -10.76 -7.74 3.01
CA ASP A 136 -10.40 -8.90 3.81
C ASP A 136 -8.94 -8.80 4.26
N SER A 137 -8.58 -9.53 5.32
CA SER A 137 -7.22 -9.59 5.84
C SER A 137 -6.44 -10.82 5.36
N HIS A 138 -6.85 -11.46 4.26
CA HIS A 138 -6.24 -12.72 3.83
C HIS A 138 -4.78 -12.61 3.38
N ASN A 139 -4.28 -11.40 3.08
CA ASN A 139 -2.84 -11.24 2.87
C ASN A 139 -2.05 -11.68 4.11
N PHE A 140 -2.53 -11.34 5.30
CA PHE A 140 -1.86 -11.68 6.55
C PHE A 140 -1.92 -13.18 6.83
N ASP A 141 -2.89 -13.89 6.24
CA ASP A 141 -3.00 -15.32 6.43
C ASP A 141 -1.86 -16.11 5.78
N HIS A 142 -1.23 -15.51 4.77
CA HIS A 142 -0.20 -16.10 3.95
C HIS A 142 1.21 -15.65 4.34
N LEU A 143 1.36 -14.97 5.47
CA LEU A 143 2.67 -14.62 6.02
C LEU A 143 3.17 -15.79 6.89
N ASP A 144 4.39 -16.23 6.62
CA ASP A 144 5.01 -17.46 7.16
C ASP A 144 5.37 -17.38 8.66
N ASP A 145 5.07 -16.25 9.30
CA ASP A 145 5.60 -15.89 10.63
C ASP A 145 4.76 -16.44 11.81
N ARG A 146 3.74 -17.28 11.56
CA ARG A 146 2.89 -17.86 12.62
C ARG A 146 3.59 -18.93 13.47
N ASN A 147 4.80 -19.35 13.10
CA ASN A 147 5.55 -20.42 13.76
C ASN A 147 6.55 -19.94 14.83
N GLN A 148 6.50 -18.67 15.27
CA GLN A 148 7.35 -18.17 16.35
C GLN A 148 6.77 -18.51 17.74
N ASN A 149 6.67 -19.82 18.02
CA ASN A 149 6.36 -20.34 19.35
C ASN A 149 7.44 -19.88 20.33
N ASN A 150 7.09 -18.92 21.21
CA ASN A 150 7.70 -18.60 22.53
C ASN A 150 7.92 -17.09 22.81
N LYS A 151 7.72 -16.17 21.86
CA LYS A 151 7.77 -14.72 22.14
C LYS A 151 6.37 -14.15 22.37
N ASN A 152 6.25 -13.28 23.37
CA ASN A 152 5.06 -12.43 23.57
C ASN A 152 4.86 -11.55 22.33
N ASP A 153 3.65 -11.57 21.76
CA ASP A 153 3.29 -10.81 20.55
C ASP A 153 3.61 -9.32 20.67
N VAL A 154 3.43 -8.74 21.87
CA VAL A 154 3.74 -7.33 22.15
C VAL A 154 5.23 -7.05 21.99
N ASP A 155 6.09 -7.91 22.54
CA ASP A 155 7.54 -7.71 22.51
C ASP A 155 8.08 -7.94 21.10
N ARG A 156 7.55 -8.94 20.37
CA ARG A 156 7.85 -9.14 18.94
C ARG A 156 7.47 -7.91 18.12
N PHE A 157 6.28 -7.34 18.37
CA PHE A 157 5.85 -6.16 17.64
C PHE A 157 6.73 -4.93 17.95
N LYS A 158 7.15 -4.75 19.20
CA LYS A 158 8.10 -3.69 19.59
C LYS A 158 9.43 -3.79 18.84
N GLU A 159 9.96 -5.01 18.67
CA GLU A 159 11.18 -5.25 17.88
C GLU A 159 11.02 -4.86 16.40
N LYS A 160 9.78 -4.83 15.88
CA LYS A 160 9.46 -4.50 14.48
C LYS A 160 9.24 -3.00 14.23
N ILE A 161 8.90 -2.20 15.24
CA ILE A 161 8.66 -0.75 15.11
C ILE A 161 9.93 0.07 15.36
N ILE A 162 10.89 -0.07 14.46
CA ILE A 162 12.22 0.57 14.58
C ILE A 162 12.54 1.40 13.34
N PHE A 163 13.33 2.47 13.50
CA PHE A 163 13.93 3.15 12.35
C PHE A 163 14.98 2.25 11.70
N THR A 164 14.96 2.20 10.37
CA THR A 164 15.89 1.41 9.57
C THR A 164 16.53 2.28 8.50
N SER A 165 17.80 2.04 8.19
CA SER A 165 18.51 2.76 7.13
C SER A 165 17.93 2.47 5.74
N GLU A 166 17.35 1.29 5.56
CA GLU A 166 16.66 0.88 4.35
C GLU A 166 15.15 0.85 4.56
N ARG A 167 14.39 1.15 3.51
CA ARG A 167 12.93 1.03 3.53
C ARG A 167 12.53 -0.44 3.59
N ARG A 168 11.74 -0.81 4.59
CA ARG A 168 11.16 -2.16 4.73
C ARG A 168 9.67 -2.05 4.94
N ILE A 169 8.91 -2.98 4.34
CA ILE A 169 7.45 -3.06 4.52
C ILE A 169 7.10 -4.52 4.79
N GLN A 170 6.35 -4.76 5.86
CA GLN A 170 5.92 -6.10 6.25
C GLN A 170 4.50 -6.06 6.81
N GLY A 171 3.85 -7.22 6.81
CA GLY A 171 2.61 -7.42 7.57
C GLY A 171 2.91 -8.14 8.88
N ASP A 172 2.13 -7.87 9.91
CA ASP A 172 2.14 -8.62 11.16
C ASP A 172 0.71 -8.81 11.69
N VAL A 173 0.53 -9.87 12.45
CA VAL A 173 -0.70 -10.17 13.19
C VAL A 173 -0.35 -10.27 14.66
N VAL A 174 -0.83 -9.31 15.44
CA VAL A 174 -0.45 -9.16 16.85
C VAL A 174 -1.68 -9.32 17.73
N ASN A 175 -1.65 -10.22 18.69
CA ASN A 175 -2.70 -10.33 19.70
C ASN A 175 -2.33 -9.51 20.95
N ILE A 176 -3.13 -8.49 21.23
CA ILE A 176 -2.94 -7.63 22.42
C ILE A 176 -4.22 -7.68 23.23
N GLN A 177 -4.14 -8.20 24.46
CA GLN A 177 -5.29 -8.28 25.38
C GLN A 177 -6.51 -8.98 24.76
N GLY A 178 -6.28 -10.00 23.93
CA GLY A 178 -7.31 -10.75 23.23
C GLY A 178 -7.81 -10.10 21.93
N ASN A 179 -7.24 -8.95 21.53
CA ASN A 179 -7.56 -8.28 20.27
C ASN A 179 -6.55 -8.63 19.19
N LEU A 180 -7.05 -9.20 18.09
CA LEU A 180 -6.21 -9.50 16.93
C LEU A 180 -6.06 -8.24 16.06
N LEU A 181 -4.84 -7.70 15.98
CA LEU A 181 -4.50 -6.56 15.15
C LEU A 181 -3.85 -7.01 13.86
N TYR A 182 -4.34 -6.52 12.73
CA TYR A 182 -3.70 -6.70 11.43
C TYR A 182 -2.94 -5.43 11.07
N LEU A 183 -1.62 -5.51 11.05
CA LEU A 183 -0.74 -4.35 10.99
C LEU A 183 0.14 -4.41 9.76
N ARG A 184 0.08 -3.39 8.92
CA ARG A 184 1.17 -3.13 7.95
C ARG A 184 2.17 -2.22 8.61
N ILE A 185 3.43 -2.64 8.68
CA ILE A 185 4.52 -1.90 9.29
C ILE A 185 5.49 -1.50 8.19
N GLU A 186 5.83 -0.22 8.13
CA GLU A 186 6.79 0.32 7.19
C GLU A 186 7.86 1.13 7.93
N ASN A 187 9.09 0.64 7.87
CA ASN A 187 10.25 1.24 8.52
C ASN A 187 11.09 1.98 7.48
N ARG A 188 11.55 3.18 7.85
CA ARG A 188 12.42 4.05 7.06
C ARG A 188 13.41 4.77 7.97
N SER A 189 14.32 5.52 7.38
CA SER A 189 15.19 6.44 8.13
C SER A 189 14.32 7.50 8.81
N ASN A 190 14.36 7.54 10.15
CA ASN A 190 13.66 8.51 11.01
C ASN A 190 12.12 8.48 10.99
N ILE A 191 11.52 7.49 10.31
CA ILE A 191 10.07 7.32 10.24
C ILE A 191 9.70 5.84 10.36
N VAL A 192 8.66 5.57 11.15
CA VAL A 192 7.91 4.30 11.15
C VAL A 192 6.46 4.60 10.84
N ILE A 193 5.85 3.83 9.94
CA ILE A 193 4.43 3.94 9.58
C ILE A 193 3.75 2.62 9.96
N VAL A 194 2.69 2.68 10.75
CA VAL A 194 1.88 1.52 11.13
C VAL A 194 0.45 1.76 10.65
N ASP A 195 -0.02 0.92 9.73
CA ASP A 195 -1.42 0.93 9.31
C ASP A 195 -2.18 -0.15 10.09
N LEU A 196 -3.15 0.26 10.90
CA LEU A 196 -4.13 -0.64 11.50
C LEU A 196 -5.25 -0.90 10.49
N VAL A 197 -5.27 -2.14 10.00
CA VAL A 197 -6.13 -2.57 8.88
C VAL A 197 -7.57 -2.87 9.32
N ASN A 198 -7.76 -3.23 10.58
CA ASN A 198 -9.07 -3.46 11.20
C ASN A 198 -9.32 -2.43 12.32
N PRO A 199 -9.45 -1.14 12.00
CA PRO A 199 -9.58 -0.08 12.99
C PRO A 199 -10.90 -0.18 13.74
N ASN A 200 -10.82 -0.23 15.07
CA ASN A 200 -11.92 0.00 15.99
C ASN A 200 -11.33 0.57 17.29
N THR A 201 -12.17 1.17 18.13
CA THR A 201 -11.73 1.84 19.37
C THR A 201 -10.85 0.95 20.26
N ARG A 202 -11.20 -0.33 20.41
CA ARG A 202 -10.45 -1.25 21.26
C ARG A 202 -9.08 -1.60 20.68
N ASN A 203 -9.04 -1.86 19.37
CA ASN A 203 -7.81 -2.13 18.64
C ASN A 203 -6.87 -0.92 18.64
N GLU A 204 -7.42 0.28 18.49
CA GLU A 204 -6.66 1.54 18.55
C GLU A 204 -6.06 1.75 19.94
N GLN A 205 -6.84 1.55 21.01
CA GLN A 205 -6.34 1.66 22.39
C GLN A 205 -5.23 0.64 22.69
N SER A 206 -5.40 -0.61 22.26
CA SER A 206 -4.36 -1.64 22.40
C SER A 206 -3.07 -1.23 21.70
N LEU A 207 -3.15 -0.67 20.50
CA LEU A 207 -1.97 -0.23 19.76
C LEU A 207 -1.30 1.01 20.39
N LEU A 208 -2.08 2.00 20.83
CA LEU A 208 -1.59 3.19 21.52
C LEU A 208 -0.80 2.85 22.79
N SER A 209 -1.28 1.85 23.56
CA SER A 209 -0.58 1.41 24.78
C SER A 209 0.84 0.88 24.54
N ILE A 210 1.12 0.41 23.31
CA ILE A 210 2.47 0.00 22.91
C ILE A 210 3.29 1.21 22.50
N PHE A 211 2.69 2.15 21.77
CA PHE A 211 3.38 3.35 21.31
C PHE A 211 3.78 4.29 22.46
N GLU A 212 3.04 4.30 23.57
CA GLU A 212 3.42 4.98 24.82
C GLU A 212 4.80 4.56 25.35
N GLN A 213 5.24 3.34 25.02
CA GLN A 213 6.45 2.73 25.56
C GLN A 213 7.69 2.99 24.70
N ASN A 214 7.58 3.79 23.62
CA ASN A 214 8.71 4.14 22.77
C ASN A 214 9.04 5.64 22.83
N ASP A 215 10.18 6.00 22.26
CA ASP A 215 10.71 7.37 22.27
C ASP A 215 10.30 8.21 21.07
N TYR A 216 9.38 7.72 20.24
CA TYR A 216 8.97 8.42 19.04
C TYR A 216 7.84 9.40 19.34
N GLN A 217 7.78 10.47 18.57
CA GLN A 217 6.57 11.27 18.47
C GLN A 217 5.61 10.57 17.51
N TRP A 218 4.31 10.60 17.80
CA TRP A 218 3.31 9.94 16.97
C TRP A 218 2.25 10.92 16.50
N VAL A 219 1.87 10.78 15.23
CA VAL A 219 0.61 11.33 14.71
C VAL A 219 -0.26 10.20 14.18
N SER A 220 -1.56 10.40 14.15
CA SER A 220 -2.48 9.46 13.51
C SER A 220 -3.52 10.15 12.64
N PHE A 221 -4.05 9.42 11.67
CA PHE A 221 -5.12 9.88 10.80
C PHE A 221 -5.86 8.70 10.16
N LEU A 222 -7.07 8.96 9.66
CA LEU A 222 -7.79 8.01 8.83
C LEU A 222 -7.36 8.19 7.38
N TYR A 223 -7.07 7.08 6.72
CA TYR A 223 -6.72 7.08 5.31
C TYR A 223 -7.71 6.22 4.52
N PRO A 224 -8.39 6.78 3.51
CA PRO A 224 -9.33 6.00 2.72
C PRO A 224 -8.60 4.86 2.00
N SER A 225 -9.20 3.69 1.90
CA SER A 225 -8.70 2.57 1.10
C SER A 225 -8.97 2.81 -0.39
N VAL A 226 -8.29 2.07 -1.27
CA VAL A 226 -8.72 1.98 -2.68
C VAL A 226 -9.90 1.03 -2.84
N VAL A 227 -10.24 0.22 -1.84
CA VAL A 227 -11.50 -0.54 -1.80
C VAL A 227 -12.59 0.39 -1.27
N PRO A 228 -13.73 0.56 -1.97
CA PRO A 228 -14.78 1.48 -1.56
C PRO A 228 -15.29 1.22 -0.14
N TYR A 229 -15.55 2.29 0.61
CA TYR A 229 -16.10 2.27 1.99
C TYR A 229 -15.18 1.73 3.09
N TYR A 230 -13.92 1.43 2.78
CA TYR A 230 -12.93 1.03 3.79
C TYR A 230 -11.92 2.14 4.05
N TYR A 231 -11.40 2.16 5.28
CA TYR A 231 -10.35 3.07 5.72
C TYR A 231 -9.36 2.33 6.61
N PHE A 232 -8.16 2.88 6.71
CA PHE A 232 -7.15 2.46 7.66
C PHE A 232 -6.98 3.53 8.72
N LYS A 233 -6.64 3.15 9.94
CA LYS A 233 -6.07 4.07 10.90
C LYS A 233 -4.55 3.99 10.77
N ILE A 234 -3.93 5.07 10.30
CA ILE A 234 -2.49 5.14 10.09
C ILE A 234 -1.86 5.90 11.24
N PHE A 235 -0.76 5.37 11.75
CA PHE A 235 0.09 5.96 12.77
C PHE A 235 1.47 6.20 12.18
N VAL A 236 2.02 7.39 12.38
CA VAL A 236 3.36 7.76 11.92
C VAL A 236 4.19 8.12 13.13
N GLY A 237 5.17 7.29 13.44
CA GLY A 237 6.22 7.52 14.43
C GLY A 237 7.39 8.26 13.78
N TYR A 238 7.87 9.33 14.39
CA TYR A 238 8.92 10.17 13.83
C TYR A 238 9.77 10.84 14.92
N ASN A 239 10.99 11.23 14.55
CA ASN A 239 11.89 12.05 15.39
C ASN A 239 12.12 13.46 14.81
N ASP A 240 11.68 13.71 13.58
CA ASP A 240 11.88 14.96 12.84
C ASP A 240 10.54 15.41 12.21
N GLU A 241 10.05 16.59 12.62
CA GLU A 241 8.76 17.11 12.15
C GLU A 241 8.77 17.42 10.64
N ASP A 242 9.88 17.90 10.08
CA ASP A 242 9.97 18.28 8.67
C ASP A 242 9.87 17.04 7.76
N ILE A 243 10.51 15.94 8.16
CA ILE A 243 10.43 14.66 7.43
C ILE A 243 8.99 14.12 7.49
N LYS A 244 8.34 14.19 8.66
CA LYS A 244 6.94 13.77 8.84
C LYS A 244 5.98 14.62 7.98
N ASP A 245 6.13 15.95 7.96
CA ASP A 245 5.26 16.82 7.16
C ASP A 245 5.46 16.61 5.66
N SER A 246 6.72 16.42 5.23
CA SER A 246 7.04 16.05 3.85
C SER A 246 6.41 14.71 3.45
N LEU A 247 6.48 13.69 4.32
CA LEU A 247 5.85 12.40 4.07
C LEU A 247 4.33 12.55 3.88
N ILE A 248 3.65 13.18 4.82
CA ILE A 248 2.17 13.29 4.81
C ILE A 248 1.72 14.04 3.56
N LYS A 249 2.35 15.18 3.25
CA LYS A 249 2.04 15.98 2.07
C LYS A 249 2.22 15.21 0.75
N ASN A 250 3.25 14.38 0.66
CA ASN A 250 3.63 13.75 -0.61
C ASN A 250 2.99 12.37 -0.83
N GLU A 251 2.72 11.61 0.24
CA GLU A 251 2.24 10.23 0.14
C GLU A 251 0.79 10.03 0.62
N PHE A 252 0.27 10.98 1.41
CA PHE A 252 -1.06 10.91 2.00
C PHE A 252 -1.95 12.12 1.63
N PRO A 253 -2.17 12.41 0.34
CA PRO A 253 -2.80 13.65 -0.12
C PRO A 253 -4.29 13.81 0.26
N PHE A 254 -4.96 12.74 0.69
CA PHE A 254 -6.38 12.75 1.08
C PHE A 254 -6.59 12.86 2.59
N VAL A 255 -5.54 13.11 3.36
CA VAL A 255 -5.63 13.14 4.82
C VAL A 255 -5.97 14.53 5.30
N ASN A 256 -7.12 14.64 5.96
CA ASN A 256 -7.49 15.70 6.91
C ASN A 256 -8.67 15.17 7.76
N PRO A 257 -8.66 15.25 9.10
CA PRO A 257 -7.65 15.84 9.99
C PRO A 257 -6.49 14.90 10.39
N ILE A 258 -5.41 15.48 10.91
CA ILE A 258 -4.25 14.80 11.52
C ILE A 258 -4.27 15.04 13.03
N TYR A 259 -4.13 13.98 13.82
CA TYR A 259 -4.17 14.03 15.28
C TYR A 259 -2.76 13.81 15.86
N LYS A 260 -2.22 14.80 16.57
CA LYS A 260 -1.01 14.59 17.38
C LYS A 260 -1.35 13.68 18.56
N ILE A 261 -0.50 12.70 18.82
CA ILE A 261 -0.63 11.82 19.98
C ILE A 261 0.40 12.30 21.00
N GLN A 262 -0.08 12.76 22.15
CA GLN A 262 0.76 13.25 23.24
C GLN A 262 0.76 12.22 24.36
N TYR A 263 1.95 11.77 24.74
CA TYR A 263 2.15 10.95 25.91
C TYR A 263 2.77 11.82 26.99
N ASN A 264 2.18 11.80 28.19
CA ASN A 264 2.80 12.38 29.37
C ASN A 264 3.81 11.34 29.88
N LYS A 265 5.10 11.57 29.61
CA LYS A 265 6.18 10.77 30.19
C LYS A 265 6.50 11.24 31.60
#